data_AF-A0A1R3L664-F1
#
_entry.id   AF-A0A1R3L664-F1
#
_cell.length_a   1.000
_cell.length_b   1.000
_cell.length_c   1.000
_cell.angle_alpha   90.00
_cell.angle_beta   90.00
_cell.angle_gamma   90.00
#
_symmetry.space_group_name_H-M   'P 1'
#
loop_
_entity.id
_entity.type
_entity.pdbx_description
1 polymer ?
#
loop_
_entity_poly.entity_id
_entity_poly.type
_entity_poly.pdbx_seq_one_letter_code
_entity_poly.pdbx_strand_id
1 'polypeptide(L)'
;MAARSVLPKFYAEDVHPEGWRVFSAFGKRYVVTANPRIMVEPFVKNFLGADKVLGTEIEVTRSGRATGFVREPGVLVGELKRKAVERELGGEMLPHVGVGDRETDRDFMSICKAVALSREREKDAANIKKLLEEGDLVICPEGTTCREPFLLRFSALFAELTDRIVPVAINTKQSMFYGTSARGWKLFDPYFVFMNPRPTYEITFLNQLPRELTCAGGKSPIEVANYIQRVLGGALGFECTNFTRKDKYAMLAGTDGVVPNKKKG
;
A
#
# COMPACT_ATOMS: atom_id res chain seq x y z
N MET A 1 -2.05 34.48 -18.10
CA MET A 1 -1.99 32.99 -18.03
C MET A 1 -1.44 32.47 -16.69
N ALA A 2 -1.25 33.30 -15.65
CA ALA A 2 -0.58 32.93 -14.39
C ALA A 2 -1.48 32.32 -13.28
N ALA A 3 -2.81 32.38 -13.41
CA ALA A 3 -3.73 31.90 -12.37
C ALA A 3 -4.07 30.39 -12.46
N ARG A 4 -3.75 29.71 -13.57
CA ARG A 4 -4.11 28.29 -13.79
C ARG A 4 -3.19 27.29 -13.10
N SER A 5 -2.02 27.70 -12.63
CA SER A 5 -0.97 26.81 -12.11
C SER A 5 -0.90 26.72 -10.59
N VAL A 6 -1.58 27.62 -9.87
CA VAL A 6 -1.47 27.70 -8.42
C VAL A 6 -2.17 26.53 -7.74
N LEU A 7 -3.44 26.28 -8.10
CA LEU A 7 -4.25 25.25 -7.45
C LEU A 7 -3.76 23.80 -7.72
N PRO A 8 -3.38 23.41 -8.96
CA PRO A 8 -2.79 22.10 -9.20
C PRO A 8 -1.49 21.88 -8.43
N LYS A 9 -0.66 22.91 -8.27
CA LYS A 9 0.57 22.83 -7.48
C LYS A 9 0.27 22.53 -6.02
N PHE A 10 -0.69 23.25 -5.41
CA PHE A 10 -1.12 22.98 -4.03
C PHE A 10 -1.67 21.55 -3.87
N TYR A 11 -2.49 21.07 -4.79
CA TYR A 11 -3.00 19.70 -4.74
C TYR A 11 -1.91 18.64 -4.92
N ALA A 12 -0.91 18.90 -5.77
CA ALA A 12 0.22 17.99 -5.95
C ALA A 12 1.11 17.91 -4.71
N GLU A 13 1.34 19.05 -4.04
CA GLU A 13 2.10 19.12 -2.78
C GLU A 13 1.41 18.39 -1.61
N ASP A 14 0.08 18.27 -1.66
CA ASP A 14 -0.72 17.53 -0.67
C ASP A 14 -0.88 16.04 -0.97
N VAL A 15 -0.35 15.53 -2.09
CA VAL A 15 -0.38 14.09 -2.38
C VAL A 15 0.47 13.33 -1.37
N HIS A 16 -0.12 12.31 -0.75
CA HIS A 16 0.60 11.49 0.22
C HIS A 16 1.83 10.80 -0.43
N PRO A 17 3.06 11.02 0.08
CA PRO A 17 4.28 10.54 -0.57
C PRO A 17 4.31 9.02 -0.82
N GLU A 18 3.85 8.20 0.14
CA GLU A 18 3.78 6.74 -0.05
C GLU A 18 2.72 6.33 -1.08
N GLY A 19 1.58 7.03 -1.13
CA GLY A 19 0.53 6.74 -2.11
C GLY A 19 1.04 7.05 -3.52
N TRP A 20 1.74 8.18 -3.67
CA TRP A 20 2.40 8.55 -4.92
C TRP A 20 3.51 7.58 -5.32
N ARG A 21 4.34 7.12 -4.36
CA ARG A 21 5.40 6.14 -4.62
C ARG A 21 4.85 4.85 -5.23
N VAL A 22 3.75 4.34 -4.67
CA VAL A 22 3.07 3.16 -5.20
C VAL A 22 2.47 3.48 -6.57
N PHE A 23 1.68 4.55 -6.67
CA PHE A 23 0.98 4.93 -7.90
C PHE A 23 1.92 5.16 -9.09
N SER A 24 3.05 5.84 -8.90
CA SER A 24 4.02 6.17 -9.94
C SER A 24 4.87 4.98 -10.41
N ALA A 25 4.93 3.89 -9.64
CA ALA A 25 5.73 2.71 -9.97
C ALA A 25 5.06 1.79 -11.02
N PHE A 26 3.80 2.02 -11.40
CA PHE A 26 3.07 1.18 -12.34
C PHE A 26 2.90 1.85 -13.70
N GLY A 27 2.96 1.04 -14.77
CA GLY A 27 2.76 1.51 -16.14
C GLY A 27 1.31 1.88 -16.48
N LYS A 28 0.31 1.28 -15.80
CA LYS A 28 -1.11 1.56 -16.00
C LYS A 28 -1.75 2.00 -14.69
N ARG A 29 -2.31 3.21 -14.66
CA ARG A 29 -2.68 3.94 -13.44
C ARG A 29 -4.12 4.46 -13.53
N TYR A 30 -4.94 4.03 -12.58
CA TYR A 30 -6.35 4.39 -12.49
C TYR A 30 -6.61 5.19 -11.22
N VAL A 31 -7.42 6.24 -11.30
CA VAL A 31 -7.92 6.97 -10.13
C VAL A 31 -9.41 6.72 -9.99
N VAL A 32 -9.83 6.27 -8.80
CA VAL A 32 -11.25 6.02 -8.47
C VAL A 32 -11.69 7.00 -7.38
N THR A 33 -12.66 7.86 -7.67
CA THR A 33 -13.02 8.98 -6.79
C THR A 33 -14.53 9.16 -6.64
N ALA A 34 -14.98 9.55 -5.45
CA ALA A 34 -16.38 9.94 -5.23
C ALA A 34 -16.66 11.37 -5.74
N ASN A 35 -15.62 12.15 -6.01
CA ASN A 35 -15.77 13.50 -6.54
C ASN A 35 -16.23 13.48 -8.01
N PRO A 36 -16.89 14.54 -8.50
CA PRO A 36 -17.23 14.65 -9.90
C PRO A 36 -16.00 14.49 -10.80
N ARG A 37 -16.06 13.56 -11.77
CA ARG A 37 -14.91 13.26 -12.66
C ARG A 37 -14.40 14.52 -13.35
N ILE A 38 -15.32 15.36 -13.83
CA ILE A 38 -14.99 16.61 -14.54
C ILE A 38 -14.10 17.56 -13.72
N MET A 39 -14.16 17.51 -12.38
CA MET A 39 -13.33 18.34 -11.50
C MET A 39 -11.94 17.74 -11.25
N VAL A 40 -11.85 16.41 -11.19
CA VAL A 40 -10.62 15.69 -10.78
C VAL A 40 -9.77 15.30 -11.98
N GLU A 41 -10.41 14.89 -13.08
CA GLU A 41 -9.76 14.29 -14.24
C GLU A 41 -8.66 15.18 -14.85
N PRO A 42 -8.87 16.49 -15.06
CA PRO A 42 -7.82 17.35 -15.59
C PRO A 42 -6.58 17.42 -14.69
N PHE A 43 -6.76 17.40 -13.37
CA PHE A 43 -5.64 17.44 -12.44
C PHE A 43 -4.87 16.12 -12.46
N VAL A 44 -5.54 15.00 -12.22
CA VAL A 44 -4.84 13.72 -12.04
C VAL A 44 -4.23 13.18 -13.34
N LYS A 45 -4.82 13.48 -14.51
CA LYS A 45 -4.21 13.11 -15.79
C LYS A 45 -2.97 13.96 -16.10
N ASN A 46 -3.08 15.28 -15.98
CA ASN A 46 -2.01 16.18 -16.41
C ASN A 46 -0.86 16.30 -15.40
N PHE A 47 -1.14 16.16 -14.10
CA PHE A 47 -0.15 16.38 -13.03
C PHE A 47 0.30 15.09 -12.34
N LEU A 48 -0.56 14.07 -12.27
CA LEU A 48 -0.22 12.79 -11.64
C LEU A 48 0.04 11.67 -12.66
N GLY A 49 -0.25 11.90 -13.95
CA GLY A 49 -0.04 10.89 -14.99
C GLY A 49 -1.02 9.72 -14.91
N ALA A 50 -2.23 9.94 -14.37
CA ALA A 50 -3.28 8.92 -14.41
C ALA A 50 -3.69 8.62 -15.86
N ASP A 51 -3.83 7.35 -16.22
CA ASP A 51 -4.28 6.93 -17.55
C ASP A 51 -5.81 7.01 -17.65
N LYS A 52 -6.50 6.68 -16.56
CA LYS A 52 -7.97 6.71 -16.49
C LYS A 52 -8.47 7.21 -15.14
N VAL A 53 -9.62 7.87 -15.16
CA VAL A 53 -10.31 8.39 -13.98
C VAL A 53 -11.74 7.89 -13.99
N LEU A 54 -12.12 7.20 -12.92
CA LEU A 54 -13.47 6.76 -12.64
C LEU A 54 -13.99 7.65 -11.52
N GLY A 55 -14.93 8.54 -11.85
CA GLY A 55 -15.49 9.50 -10.91
C GLY A 55 -17.00 9.54 -10.95
N THR A 56 -17.61 10.30 -10.06
CA THR A 56 -19.05 10.58 -10.12
C THR A 56 -19.36 11.36 -11.39
N GLU A 57 -20.31 10.88 -12.20
CA GLU A 57 -20.77 11.60 -13.38
C GLU A 57 -21.87 12.58 -13.00
N ILE A 58 -21.81 13.78 -13.57
CA ILE A 58 -22.84 14.81 -13.38
C ILE A 58 -23.58 15.06 -14.70
N GLU A 59 -24.80 15.54 -14.59
CA GLU A 59 -25.58 15.95 -15.72
C GLU A 59 -25.01 17.21 -16.35
N VAL A 60 -24.94 17.18 -17.68
CA VAL A 60 -24.46 18.29 -18.49
C VAL A 60 -25.54 18.61 -19.52
N THR A 61 -25.90 19.88 -19.62
CA THR A 61 -26.87 20.36 -20.62
C THR A 61 -26.33 20.16 -22.03
N ARG A 62 -27.21 20.25 -23.05
CA ARG A 62 -26.78 20.24 -24.46
C ARG A 62 -25.76 21.34 -24.81
N SER A 63 -25.75 22.43 -24.04
CA SER A 63 -24.80 23.54 -24.17
C SER A 63 -23.49 23.34 -23.41
N GLY A 64 -23.26 22.17 -22.79
CA GLY A 64 -22.01 21.85 -22.10
C GLY A 64 -21.92 22.38 -20.65
N ARG A 65 -23.04 22.81 -20.05
CA ARG A 65 -23.05 23.34 -18.67
C ARG A 65 -23.39 22.24 -17.68
N ALA A 66 -22.56 22.07 -16.65
CA ALA A 66 -22.86 21.20 -15.52
C ALA A 66 -24.09 21.72 -14.76
N THR A 67 -25.09 20.85 -14.53
CA THR A 67 -26.33 21.23 -13.84
C THR A 67 -26.22 21.13 -12.32
N GLY A 68 -25.21 20.40 -11.83
CA GLY A 68 -25.04 20.07 -10.41
C GLY A 68 -25.76 18.79 -9.98
N PHE A 69 -26.63 18.22 -10.82
CA PHE A 69 -27.27 16.93 -10.56
C PHE A 69 -26.33 15.77 -10.92
N VAL A 70 -26.37 14.71 -10.12
CA VAL A 70 -25.58 13.49 -10.32
C VAL A 70 -26.35 12.55 -11.24
N ARG A 71 -25.66 11.96 -12.23
CA ARG A 71 -26.25 10.94 -13.10
C ARG A 71 -26.33 9.60 -12.39
N GLU A 72 -27.25 8.74 -12.82
CA GLU A 72 -27.25 7.34 -12.40
C GLU A 72 -25.88 6.70 -12.68
N PRO A 73 -25.34 5.86 -11.76
CA PRO A 73 -25.99 5.28 -10.59
C PRO A 73 -25.92 6.13 -9.29
N GLY A 74 -25.44 7.38 -9.36
CA GLY A 74 -25.25 8.23 -8.19
C GLY A 74 -23.78 8.49 -7.86
N VAL A 75 -23.52 8.89 -6.61
CA VAL A 75 -22.17 9.19 -6.13
C VAL A 75 -21.34 7.91 -6.07
N LEU A 76 -20.14 7.94 -6.64
CA LEU A 76 -19.28 6.77 -6.78
C LEU A 76 -18.58 6.39 -5.46
N VAL A 77 -19.26 5.58 -4.63
CA VAL A 77 -18.77 5.08 -3.34
C VAL A 77 -19.08 3.58 -3.15
N GLY A 78 -18.26 2.88 -2.35
CA GLY A 78 -18.50 1.48 -1.95
C GLY A 78 -18.61 0.57 -3.16
N GLU A 79 -19.69 -0.22 -3.21
CA GLU A 79 -19.97 -1.18 -4.28
C GLU A 79 -19.98 -0.51 -5.67
N LEU A 80 -20.38 0.76 -5.76
CA LEU A 80 -20.36 1.50 -7.04
C LEU A 80 -18.92 1.72 -7.54
N LYS A 81 -17.95 1.96 -6.64
CA LYS A 81 -16.52 2.02 -7.03
C LYS A 81 -16.06 0.70 -7.58
N ARG A 82 -16.41 -0.41 -6.92
CA ARG A 82 -16.07 -1.76 -7.37
C ARG A 82 -16.65 -2.04 -8.76
N LYS A 83 -17.95 -1.83 -8.95
CA LYS A 83 -18.65 -2.04 -10.23
C LYS A 83 -18.05 -1.18 -11.35
N ALA A 84 -17.66 0.06 -11.06
CA ALA A 84 -17.02 0.92 -12.06
C ALA A 84 -15.64 0.38 -12.49
N VAL A 85 -14.84 -0.13 -11.55
CA VAL A 85 -13.55 -0.76 -11.87
C VAL A 85 -13.76 -2.04 -12.67
N GLU A 86 -14.66 -2.93 -12.24
CA GLU A 86 -14.96 -4.19 -12.94
C GLU A 86 -15.44 -3.92 -14.37
N ARG A 87 -16.37 -2.97 -14.57
CA ARG A 87 -16.86 -2.60 -15.91
C ARG A 87 -15.74 -2.05 -16.80
N GLU A 88 -14.87 -1.19 -16.26
CA GLU A 88 -13.78 -0.58 -17.03
C GLU A 88 -12.69 -1.59 -17.41
N LEU A 89 -12.42 -2.59 -16.57
CA LEU A 89 -11.41 -3.60 -16.81
C LEU A 89 -11.95 -4.88 -17.47
N GLY A 90 -13.25 -4.90 -17.81
CA GLY A 90 -13.88 -6.03 -18.50
C GLY A 90 -14.15 -7.25 -17.62
N GLY A 91 -14.15 -7.10 -16.28
CA GLY A 91 -14.44 -8.17 -15.30
C GLY A 91 -13.35 -9.25 -15.16
N GLU A 92 -12.59 -9.54 -16.21
CA GLU A 92 -11.54 -10.56 -16.21
C GLU A 92 -10.19 -10.02 -15.72
N MET A 93 -9.90 -8.73 -15.95
CA MET A 93 -8.64 -8.13 -15.51
C MET A 93 -8.80 -7.45 -14.15
N LEU A 94 -8.24 -8.05 -13.11
CA LEU A 94 -8.22 -7.46 -11.77
C LEU A 94 -7.05 -6.48 -11.58
N PRO A 95 -7.25 -5.34 -10.88
CA PRO A 95 -6.16 -4.43 -10.57
C PRO A 95 -5.06 -5.15 -9.76
N HIS A 96 -3.80 -4.83 -10.04
CA HIS A 96 -2.68 -5.45 -9.31
C HIS A 96 -2.55 -4.90 -7.89
N VAL A 97 -2.77 -3.60 -7.69
CA VAL A 97 -2.62 -2.94 -6.39
C VAL A 97 -3.77 -1.97 -6.17
N GLY A 98 -4.35 -1.99 -4.97
CA GLY A 98 -5.35 -1.03 -4.51
C GLY A 98 -4.77 -0.11 -3.45
N VAL A 99 -5.05 1.19 -3.56
CA VAL A 99 -4.69 2.19 -2.55
C VAL A 99 -5.94 3.02 -2.24
N GLY A 100 -6.31 3.09 -0.96
CA GLY A 100 -7.48 3.82 -0.48
C GLY A 100 -7.36 4.06 1.02
N ASP A 101 -8.05 5.09 1.50
CA ASP A 101 -8.01 5.54 2.90
C ASP A 101 -9.40 5.57 3.55
N ARG A 102 -10.47 5.42 2.76
CA ARG A 102 -11.86 5.47 3.24
C ARG A 102 -12.50 4.11 3.27
N GLU A 103 -13.52 3.96 4.12
CA GLU A 103 -14.33 2.74 4.15
C GLU A 103 -15.00 2.44 2.81
N THR A 104 -15.37 3.49 2.08
CA THR A 104 -15.98 3.40 0.74
C THR A 104 -15.02 2.93 -0.35
N ASP A 105 -13.71 2.80 -0.05
CA ASP A 105 -12.71 2.27 -0.96
C ASP A 105 -12.56 0.74 -0.84
N ARG A 106 -13.00 0.16 0.27
CA ARG A 106 -12.75 -1.24 0.62
C ARG A 106 -13.27 -2.20 -0.45
N ASP A 107 -14.44 -1.93 -1.02
CA ASP A 107 -15.06 -2.83 -2.00
C ASP A 107 -14.23 -2.96 -3.28
N PHE A 108 -13.68 -1.85 -3.81
CA PHE A 108 -12.81 -1.94 -4.97
C PHE A 108 -11.40 -2.43 -4.61
N MET A 109 -10.90 -2.14 -3.40
CA MET A 109 -9.62 -2.70 -2.96
C MET A 109 -9.68 -4.22 -2.77
N SER A 110 -10.87 -4.76 -2.46
CA SER A 110 -11.07 -6.20 -2.27
C SER A 110 -10.89 -7.03 -3.55
N ILE A 111 -10.92 -6.38 -4.72
CA ILE A 111 -10.67 -7.02 -6.02
C ILE A 111 -9.23 -6.79 -6.50
N CYS A 112 -8.38 -6.12 -5.71
CA CYS A 112 -6.98 -5.88 -6.04
C CYS A 112 -6.08 -7.03 -5.54
N LYS A 113 -5.05 -7.42 -6.31
CA LYS A 113 -4.15 -8.53 -5.94
C LYS A 113 -3.26 -8.23 -4.73
N ALA A 114 -2.83 -6.97 -4.55
CA ALA A 114 -2.08 -6.53 -3.38
C ALA A 114 -2.93 -5.54 -2.57
N VAL A 115 -3.12 -5.86 -1.29
CA VAL A 115 -3.97 -5.10 -0.35
C VAL A 115 -3.10 -4.57 0.79
N ALA A 116 -3.21 -3.28 1.07
CA ALA A 116 -2.59 -2.70 2.26
C ALA A 116 -3.39 -3.09 3.51
N LEU A 117 -2.70 -3.49 4.58
CA LEU A 117 -3.35 -3.77 5.86
C LEU A 117 -3.99 -2.50 6.42
N SER A 118 -5.27 -2.58 6.79
CA SER A 118 -6.09 -1.45 7.25
C SER A 118 -5.79 -1.05 8.69
N ARG A 119 -4.89 -1.77 9.37
CA ARG A 119 -4.54 -1.60 10.80
C ARG A 119 -5.68 -1.94 11.75
N GLU A 120 -6.67 -2.66 11.26
CA GLU A 120 -7.80 -3.18 12.02
C GLU A 120 -7.70 -4.70 12.02
N ARG A 121 -7.24 -5.27 13.14
CA ARG A 121 -6.82 -6.68 13.23
C ARG A 121 -7.89 -7.66 12.72
N GLU A 122 -9.15 -7.46 13.09
CA GLU A 122 -10.25 -8.36 12.70
C GLU A 122 -10.55 -8.29 11.20
N LYS A 123 -10.53 -7.10 10.62
CA LYS A 123 -10.76 -6.89 9.18
C LYS A 123 -9.60 -7.42 8.35
N ASP A 124 -8.37 -7.13 8.78
CA ASP A 124 -7.16 -7.65 8.15
C ASP A 124 -7.14 -9.19 8.21
N ALA A 125 -7.54 -9.79 9.33
CA ALA A 125 -7.69 -11.24 9.46
C ALA A 125 -8.71 -11.83 8.48
N ALA A 126 -9.90 -11.23 8.38
CA ALA A 126 -10.96 -11.69 7.48
C ALA A 126 -10.53 -11.61 6.01
N ASN A 127 -9.89 -10.50 5.61
CA ASN A 127 -9.37 -10.33 4.26
C ASN A 127 -8.26 -11.34 3.92
N ILE A 128 -7.30 -11.54 4.82
CA ILE A 128 -6.22 -12.50 4.62
C ILE A 128 -6.78 -13.93 4.50
N LYS A 129 -7.76 -14.32 5.33
CA LYS A 129 -8.41 -15.65 5.21
C LYS A 129 -9.03 -15.86 3.84
N LYS A 130 -9.80 -14.89 3.35
CA LYS A 130 -10.41 -14.96 2.02
C LYS A 130 -9.35 -15.11 0.92
N LEU A 131 -8.27 -14.34 0.98
CA LEU A 131 -7.18 -14.42 0.00
C LEU A 131 -6.45 -15.77 0.04
N LEU A 132 -6.27 -16.36 1.23
CA LEU A 132 -5.67 -17.68 1.39
C LEU A 132 -6.53 -18.82 0.81
N GLU A 133 -7.85 -18.64 0.72
CA GLU A 133 -8.75 -19.59 0.03
C GLU A 133 -8.55 -19.55 -1.50
N GLU A 134 -8.13 -18.41 -2.04
CA GLU A 134 -7.90 -18.21 -3.48
C GLU A 134 -6.50 -18.68 -3.91
N GLY A 135 -5.49 -18.64 -3.03
CA GLY A 135 -4.14 -19.11 -3.32
C GLY A 135 -3.06 -18.69 -2.31
N ASP A 136 -1.80 -18.78 -2.73
CA ASP A 136 -0.67 -18.40 -1.90
C ASP A 136 -0.55 -16.86 -1.76
N LEU A 137 -0.20 -16.39 -0.56
CA LEU A 137 -0.12 -14.97 -0.22
C LEU A 137 1.27 -14.59 0.30
N VAL A 138 1.78 -13.43 -0.13
CA VAL A 138 2.98 -12.81 0.45
C VAL A 138 2.57 -11.80 1.51
N ILE A 139 3.07 -11.99 2.74
CA ILE A 139 2.83 -11.09 3.88
C ILE A 139 4.16 -10.51 4.34
N CYS A 140 4.22 -9.19 4.56
CA CYS A 140 5.33 -8.51 5.22
C CYS A 140 4.99 -8.30 6.70
N PRO A 141 5.44 -9.18 7.63
CA PRO A 141 4.96 -9.20 9.01
C PRO A 141 5.44 -8.00 9.85
N GLU A 142 6.42 -7.23 9.37
CA GLU A 142 6.89 -5.98 10.01
C GLU A 142 5.86 -4.84 9.95
N GLY A 143 4.93 -4.86 8.99
CA GLY A 143 3.89 -3.82 8.84
C GLY A 143 4.41 -2.43 8.43
N THR A 144 5.70 -2.31 8.12
CA THR A 144 6.35 -1.14 7.51
C THR A 144 7.62 -1.61 6.82
N THR A 145 8.13 -0.86 5.84
CA THR A 145 9.46 -1.12 5.29
C THR A 145 10.53 -0.78 6.31
N CYS A 146 11.57 -1.61 6.45
CA CYS A 146 12.81 -1.33 7.15
C CYS A 146 14.01 -1.50 6.20
N ARG A 147 14.99 -0.61 6.31
CA ARG A 147 16.21 -0.61 5.48
C ARG A 147 17.48 -0.55 6.32
N GLU A 148 17.32 -0.56 7.64
CA GLU A 148 18.42 -0.69 8.58
C GLU A 148 18.78 -2.18 8.72
N PRO A 149 19.98 -2.53 9.19
CA PRO A 149 20.44 -3.93 9.33
C PRO A 149 19.80 -4.64 10.53
N PHE A 150 18.50 -4.41 10.77
CA PHE A 150 17.71 -5.02 11.81
C PHE A 150 16.27 -5.26 11.36
N LEU A 151 15.66 -6.32 11.89
CA LEU A 151 14.26 -6.66 11.69
C LEU A 151 13.42 -6.07 12.83
N LEU A 152 12.30 -5.45 12.48
CA LEU A 152 11.27 -5.03 13.44
C LEU A 152 10.51 -6.22 14.00
N ARG A 153 9.80 -6.00 15.11
CA ARG A 153 8.91 -7.00 15.70
C ARG A 153 7.83 -7.42 14.70
N PHE A 154 7.71 -8.72 14.46
CA PHE A 154 6.68 -9.26 13.58
C PHE A 154 5.29 -9.26 14.24
N SER A 155 4.25 -9.01 13.45
CA SER A 155 2.88 -9.31 13.83
C SER A 155 2.66 -10.83 13.82
N ALA A 156 1.99 -11.36 14.84
CA ALA A 156 1.63 -12.78 14.91
C ALA A 156 0.43 -13.18 14.04
N LEU A 157 -0.25 -12.20 13.42
CA LEU A 157 -1.52 -12.43 12.72
C LEU A 157 -1.41 -13.52 11.65
N PHE A 158 -0.35 -13.55 10.84
CA PHE A 158 -0.22 -14.55 9.78
C PHE A 158 -0.13 -15.98 10.33
N ALA A 159 0.50 -16.18 11.49
CA ALA A 159 0.66 -17.48 12.12
C ALA A 159 -0.67 -18.00 12.71
N GLU A 160 -1.62 -17.12 13.00
CA GLU A 160 -2.98 -17.50 13.40
C GLU A 160 -3.83 -18.01 12.24
N LEU A 161 -3.44 -17.67 11.00
CA LEU A 161 -4.28 -17.84 9.82
C LEU A 161 -3.88 -19.04 8.95
N THR A 162 -2.64 -19.51 9.05
CA THR A 162 -2.14 -20.65 8.29
C THR A 162 -0.95 -21.33 8.96
N ASP A 163 -0.85 -22.64 8.78
CA ASP A 163 0.32 -23.45 9.18
C ASP A 163 1.28 -23.69 8.02
N ARG A 164 0.91 -23.32 6.79
CA ARG A 164 1.77 -23.46 5.60
C ARG A 164 2.55 -22.16 5.40
N ILE A 165 3.73 -22.08 5.99
CA ILE A 165 4.52 -20.84 6.03
C ILE A 165 5.91 -21.07 5.43
N VAL A 166 6.26 -20.28 4.42
CA VAL A 166 7.59 -20.27 3.78
C VAL A 166 8.25 -18.92 4.09
N PRO A 167 9.29 -18.87 4.95
CA PRO A 167 10.02 -17.63 5.20
C PRO A 167 10.82 -17.22 3.96
N VAL A 168 10.74 -15.94 3.60
CA VAL A 168 11.51 -15.37 2.49
C VAL A 168 12.31 -14.18 3.00
N ALA A 169 13.64 -14.29 2.93
CA ALA A 169 14.56 -13.23 3.28
C ALA A 169 14.78 -12.33 2.07
N ILE A 170 14.62 -11.01 2.25
CA ILE A 170 14.83 -10.02 1.18
C ILE A 170 15.86 -9.00 1.67
N ASN A 171 17.01 -8.95 1.01
CA ASN A 171 18.04 -7.95 1.27
C ASN A 171 18.10 -6.94 0.12
N THR A 172 18.03 -5.64 0.45
CA THR A 172 18.23 -4.57 -0.53
C THR A 172 19.67 -4.09 -0.43
N LYS A 173 20.54 -4.52 -1.35
CA LYS A 173 21.93 -4.04 -1.39
C LYS A 173 21.95 -2.62 -1.92
N GLN A 174 22.37 -1.71 -1.06
CA GLN A 174 22.61 -0.30 -1.37
C GLN A 174 24.13 -0.07 -1.34
N SER A 175 24.65 0.77 -2.25
CA SER A 175 26.08 1.08 -2.34
C SER A 175 26.34 2.54 -2.00
N MET A 176 26.47 3.40 -3.00
CA MET A 176 26.84 4.81 -2.85
C MET A 176 25.74 5.68 -2.23
N PHE A 177 24.47 5.35 -2.45
CA PHE A 177 23.33 6.17 -2.04
C PHE A 177 22.40 5.39 -1.11
N TYR A 178 22.34 5.82 0.16
CA TYR A 178 21.46 5.25 1.17
C TYR A 178 20.06 5.87 1.07
N GLY A 179 19.10 5.10 0.56
CA GLY A 179 17.73 5.56 0.38
C GLY A 179 16.91 5.46 1.66
N THR A 180 17.24 6.23 2.71
CA THR A 180 16.44 6.32 3.94
C THR A 180 16.23 7.77 4.38
N SER A 181 15.25 8.43 3.79
CA SER A 181 14.82 9.76 4.21
C SER A 181 13.79 9.65 5.34
N ALA A 182 14.24 9.17 6.50
CA ALA A 182 13.43 9.19 7.72
C ALA A 182 13.05 10.62 8.15
N ARG A 183 13.79 11.64 7.70
CA ARG A 183 13.56 13.07 8.00
C ARG A 183 12.63 13.80 7.01
N GLY A 184 11.71 13.09 6.37
CA GLY A 184 10.49 13.71 5.82
C GLY A 184 10.36 13.83 4.30
N TRP A 185 11.29 13.29 3.50
CA TRP A 185 11.17 13.30 2.03
C TRP A 185 11.24 11.87 1.44
N LYS A 186 10.45 10.94 2.01
CA LYS A 186 10.38 9.52 1.59
C LYS A 186 10.24 9.28 0.09
N LEU A 187 9.73 10.26 -0.64
CA LEU A 187 9.68 10.26 -2.10
C LEU A 187 11.06 10.04 -2.76
N PHE A 188 12.14 10.53 -2.16
CA PHE A 188 13.47 10.37 -2.73
C PHE A 188 14.11 9.01 -2.43
N ASP A 189 13.51 8.18 -1.58
CA ASP A 189 14.12 6.88 -1.25
C ASP A 189 14.31 5.98 -2.48
N PRO A 190 13.32 5.78 -3.38
CA PRO A 190 13.55 5.10 -4.64
C PRO A 190 14.55 5.83 -5.54
N TYR A 191 14.52 7.16 -5.58
CA TYR A 191 15.47 7.95 -6.36
C TYR A 191 16.92 7.66 -5.92
N PHE A 192 17.20 7.72 -4.62
CA PHE A 192 18.49 7.35 -4.04
C PHE A 192 18.84 5.88 -4.30
N VAL A 193 17.88 4.95 -4.16
CA VAL A 193 18.10 3.53 -4.51
C VAL A 193 18.54 3.38 -5.97
N PHE A 194 17.85 4.00 -6.93
CA PHE A 194 18.15 3.88 -8.36
C PHE A 194 19.37 4.70 -8.82
N MET A 195 19.83 5.67 -8.04
CA MET A 195 21.12 6.32 -8.28
C MET A 195 22.33 5.43 -7.96
N ASN A 196 22.13 4.33 -7.20
CA ASN A 196 23.20 3.35 -7.03
C ASN A 196 23.55 2.74 -8.40
N PRO A 197 24.85 2.61 -8.76
CA PRO A 197 25.25 2.03 -10.03
C PRO A 197 24.72 0.60 -10.27
N ARG A 198 24.41 -0.12 -9.18
CA ARG A 198 23.84 -1.47 -9.19
C ARG A 198 22.84 -1.61 -8.04
N PRO A 199 21.57 -1.19 -8.22
CA PRO A 199 20.52 -1.52 -7.25
C PRO A 199 20.27 -3.02 -7.31
N THR A 200 20.34 -3.73 -6.18
CA THR A 200 20.19 -5.19 -6.16
C THR A 200 19.29 -5.62 -5.01
N TYR A 201 18.32 -6.46 -5.34
CA TYR A 201 17.51 -7.18 -4.37
C TYR A 201 17.95 -8.64 -4.36
N GLU A 202 18.40 -9.12 -3.21
CA GLU A 202 18.70 -10.54 -3.00
C GLU A 202 17.52 -11.17 -2.28
N ILE A 203 16.96 -12.23 -2.88
CA ILE A 203 15.79 -12.93 -2.36
C ILE A 203 16.21 -14.36 -2.08
N THR A 204 16.08 -14.78 -0.83
CA THR A 204 16.42 -16.12 -0.36
C THR A 204 15.16 -16.79 0.19
N PHE A 205 14.68 -17.81 -0.52
CA PHE A 205 13.58 -18.66 -0.05
C PHE A 205 14.14 -19.69 0.93
N LEU A 206 13.56 -19.75 2.14
CA LEU A 206 13.90 -20.77 3.13
C LEU A 206 12.90 -21.93 3.05
N ASN A 207 13.22 -23.02 3.74
CA ASN A 207 12.32 -24.18 3.77
C ASN A 207 11.00 -23.82 4.46
N GLN A 208 9.92 -24.44 3.98
CA GLN A 208 8.62 -24.36 4.66
C GLN A 208 8.77 -24.84 6.11
N LEU A 209 8.11 -24.14 7.04
CA LEU A 209 8.11 -24.55 8.43
C LEU A 209 7.53 -25.97 8.58
N PRO A 210 8.19 -26.85 9.34
CA PRO A 210 7.62 -28.13 9.73
C PRO A 210 6.48 -27.88 10.73
N ARG A 211 5.49 -28.77 10.75
CA ARG A 211 4.23 -28.59 11.49
C ARG A 211 4.43 -28.38 13.00
N GLU A 212 5.48 -28.95 13.56
CA GLU A 212 5.83 -28.85 14.99
C GLU A 212 6.26 -27.43 15.39
N LEU A 213 6.65 -26.61 14.41
CA LEU A 213 7.04 -25.21 14.59
C LEU A 213 5.91 -24.23 14.24
N THR A 214 4.69 -24.71 14.01
CA THR A 214 3.51 -23.90 13.72
C THR A 214 2.47 -24.00 14.84
N CYS A 215 1.37 -23.25 14.70
CA CYS A 215 0.28 -23.28 15.67
C CYS A 215 -0.39 -24.67 15.76
N ALA A 216 -0.50 -25.40 14.64
CA ALA A 216 -0.95 -26.79 14.63
C ALA A 216 -0.02 -27.75 15.41
N GLY A 217 1.24 -27.37 15.65
CA GLY A 217 2.19 -28.08 16.50
C GLY A 217 2.08 -27.73 17.99
N GLY A 218 1.12 -26.89 18.38
CA GLY A 218 0.92 -26.45 19.76
C GLY A 218 1.73 -25.21 20.17
N LYS A 219 2.42 -24.55 19.23
CA LYS A 219 3.10 -23.27 19.47
C LYS A 219 2.09 -22.13 19.52
N SER A 220 2.35 -21.11 20.33
CA SER A 220 1.56 -19.88 20.24
C SER A 220 1.92 -19.09 18.96
N PRO A 221 1.00 -18.31 18.38
CA PRO A 221 1.27 -17.48 17.20
C PRO A 221 2.46 -16.53 17.37
N ILE A 222 2.66 -16.03 18.60
CA ILE A 222 3.78 -15.15 18.96
C ILE A 222 5.11 -15.91 18.90
N GLU A 223 5.16 -17.14 19.40
CA GLU A 223 6.36 -17.98 19.30
C GLU A 223 6.73 -18.27 17.85
N VAL A 224 5.73 -18.57 17.01
CA VAL A 224 5.92 -18.81 15.57
C VAL A 224 6.50 -17.55 14.90
N ALA A 225 5.91 -16.38 15.15
CA ALA A 225 6.38 -15.12 14.59
C ALA A 225 7.81 -14.78 15.03
N ASN A 226 8.13 -14.96 16.32
CA ASN A 226 9.48 -14.73 16.86
C ASN A 226 10.49 -15.73 16.31
N TYR A 227 10.10 -16.99 16.11
CA TYR A 227 10.95 -18.00 15.48
C TYR A 227 11.29 -17.60 14.04
N ILE A 228 10.30 -17.22 13.24
CA ILE A 228 10.50 -16.79 11.85
C ILE A 228 11.36 -15.53 11.78
N GLN A 229 11.14 -14.56 12.67
CA GLN A 229 11.98 -13.36 12.75
C GLN A 229 13.45 -13.74 12.96
N ARG A 230 13.75 -14.65 13.90
CA ARG A 230 15.13 -15.13 14.14
C ARG A 230 15.72 -15.86 12.94
N VAL A 231 14.93 -16.70 12.28
CA VAL A 231 15.35 -17.44 11.08
C VAL A 231 15.71 -16.48 9.94
N LEU A 232 14.87 -15.47 9.70
CA LEU A 232 15.14 -14.44 8.69
C LEU A 232 16.31 -13.54 9.10
N GLY A 233 16.42 -13.17 10.38
CA GLY A 233 17.54 -12.39 10.91
C GLY A 233 18.87 -13.12 10.72
N GLY A 234 18.91 -14.41 11.02
CA GLY A 234 20.08 -15.26 10.78
C GLY A 234 20.45 -15.36 9.29
N ALA A 235 19.47 -15.53 8.42
CA ALA A 235 19.70 -15.61 6.97
C ALA A 235 20.21 -14.28 6.36
N LEU A 236 19.76 -13.15 6.91
CA LEU A 236 20.15 -11.81 6.46
C LEU A 236 21.41 -11.27 7.16
N GLY A 237 21.80 -11.85 8.30
CA GLY A 237 22.80 -11.28 9.20
C GLY A 237 22.30 -10.03 9.93
N PHE A 238 20.98 -9.92 10.15
CA PHE A 238 20.33 -8.75 10.74
C PHE A 238 20.01 -8.96 12.21
N GLU A 239 20.05 -7.89 13.00
CA GLU A 239 19.63 -7.92 14.40
C GLU A 239 18.10 -8.06 14.51
N CYS A 240 17.62 -8.96 15.38
CA CYS A 240 16.18 -9.07 15.65
C CYS A 240 15.81 -8.16 16.81
N THR A 241 14.90 -7.21 16.58
CA THR A 241 14.49 -6.24 17.59
C THR A 241 13.06 -6.48 18.05
N ASN A 242 12.74 -5.93 19.23
CA ASN A 242 11.36 -5.79 19.69
C ASN A 242 10.71 -4.46 19.29
N PHE A 243 11.39 -3.67 18.44
CA PHE A 243 10.88 -2.38 18.02
C PHE A 243 9.63 -2.54 17.17
N THR A 244 8.59 -1.84 17.56
CA THR A 244 7.40 -1.69 16.75
C THR A 244 7.63 -0.65 15.67
N ARG A 245 6.71 -0.59 14.71
CA ARG A 245 6.63 0.51 13.76
C ARG A 245 6.68 1.88 14.45
N LYS A 246 5.95 2.07 15.57
CA LYS A 246 5.90 3.35 16.29
C LYS A 246 7.27 3.72 16.84
N ASP A 247 7.96 2.74 17.44
CA ASP A 247 9.30 2.93 17.99
C ASP A 247 10.29 3.32 16.88
N LYS A 248 10.22 2.63 15.74
CA LYS A 248 11.01 2.98 14.57
C LYS A 248 10.80 4.43 14.15
N TYR A 249 9.55 4.86 13.97
CA TYR A 249 9.28 6.23 13.53
C TYR A 249 9.66 7.26 14.59
N ALA A 250 9.55 6.91 15.88
CA ALA A 250 9.97 7.78 16.96
C ALA A 250 11.50 7.98 16.93
N MET A 251 12.27 6.89 16.76
CA MET A 251 13.73 6.93 16.72
C MET A 251 14.26 7.62 15.45
N LEU A 252 13.69 7.32 14.28
CA LEU A 252 14.24 7.79 13.01
C LEU A 252 13.69 9.16 12.55
N ALA A 253 12.44 9.47 12.94
CA ALA A 253 11.70 10.62 12.41
C ALA A 253 11.09 11.52 13.49
N GLY A 254 11.15 11.15 14.77
CA GLY A 254 10.48 11.88 15.85
C GLY A 254 8.95 11.90 15.74
N THR A 255 8.35 10.96 14.99
CA THR A 255 6.88 10.84 14.79
C THR A 255 6.41 9.43 15.14
N ASP A 256 5.12 9.19 15.34
CA ASP A 256 4.60 7.83 15.60
C ASP A 256 4.30 7.04 14.30
N GLY A 257 4.67 7.61 13.14
CA GLY A 257 4.40 7.04 11.82
C GLY A 257 2.94 7.16 11.38
N VAL A 258 2.10 7.88 12.13
CA VAL A 258 0.79 8.37 11.69
C VAL A 258 1.02 9.70 11.01
N VAL A 259 0.55 9.83 9.78
CA VAL A 259 0.57 11.14 9.11
C VAL A 259 -0.61 11.93 9.69
N PRO A 260 -0.37 13.06 10.38
CA PRO A 260 -1.46 13.86 10.89
C PRO A 260 -2.30 14.33 9.71
N ASN A 261 -3.62 14.14 9.82
CA ASN A 261 -4.56 14.72 8.88
C ASN A 261 -4.36 16.24 8.96
N LYS A 262 -3.84 16.88 7.91
CA LYS A 262 -3.71 18.35 7.90
C LYS A 262 -5.09 18.91 8.23
N LYS A 263 -5.23 19.57 9.38
CA LYS A 263 -6.43 20.35 9.67
C LYS A 263 -6.57 21.34 8.52
N LYS A 264 -7.66 21.20 7.76
CA LYS A 264 -8.04 22.19 6.75
C LYS A 264 -8.20 23.53 7.47
N GLY A 265 -7.25 24.43 7.24
CA GLY A 265 -7.47 25.87 7.40
C GLY A 265 -8.34 26.38 6.27
#